data_AF-A0AAV2SN13-F1
#
_entry.id   AF-A0AAV2SN13-F1
#
_cell.length_a   1.000
_cell.length_b   1.000
_cell.length_c   1.000
_cell.angle_alpha   90.00
_cell.angle_beta   90.00
_cell.angle_gamma   90.00
#
_symmetry.space_group_name_H-M   'P 1'
#
loop_
_entity.id
_entity.type
_entity.pdbx_description
1 polymer ?
#
loop_
_entity_poly.entity_id
_entity_poly.type
_entity_poly.pdbx_seq_one_letter_code
_entity_poly.pdbx_strand_id
1 'polypeptide(L)'
;RMIGCSIISALMQEYAVTVKSTDVGLTWETHFKAKKQFEGSDLRRIFHFIVGLVGEVLKVEGKLNEELSSLLLKLLTIAENTLTWSFISLHLPKRLMSVFEQDQNPSLRPGQQWRDTFLDPAILELFFKLYWRVRGDWELGHHSLNCLVQLASLNGAVLINRQVRIKYLTQYLQCLFSLLSSTQISEVEALGISNIYRKLLLFFPPSVLVALPEEMLRQLVENLTALTCKFAVGAAQEEMLDAEDQLYMEAFEQMLQSWACILQESSSCSSAQVKQSATLIFDTYLKCHLAPPEGSRVPVS
;
A
#
# COMPACT_ATOMS: atom_id res chain seq x y z
N ARG A 1 -14.36 7.47 -24.34
CA ARG A 1 -13.78 7.47 -22.96
C ARG A 1 -12.58 6.52 -22.87
N MET A 2 -12.72 5.26 -23.30
CA MET A 2 -11.65 4.25 -23.31
C MET A 2 -10.37 4.64 -24.08
N ILE A 3 -10.51 5.32 -25.24
CA ILE A 3 -9.38 5.83 -26.02
C ILE A 3 -8.57 6.88 -25.22
N GLY A 4 -9.26 7.73 -24.46
CA GLY A 4 -8.60 8.74 -23.62
C GLY A 4 -7.72 8.12 -22.54
N CYS A 5 -8.20 7.05 -21.88
CA CYS A 5 -7.39 6.31 -20.92
C CYS A 5 -6.16 5.68 -21.58
N SER A 6 -6.32 5.08 -22.75
CA SER A 6 -5.20 4.50 -23.50
C SER A 6 -4.15 5.55 -23.93
N ILE A 7 -4.59 6.74 -24.35
CA ILE A 7 -3.68 7.86 -24.66
C ILE A 7 -2.93 8.32 -23.40
N ILE A 8 -3.63 8.43 -22.26
CA ILE A 8 -3.01 8.80 -20.98
C ILE A 8 -1.96 7.75 -20.57
N SER A 9 -2.29 6.46 -20.64
CA SER A 9 -1.34 5.38 -20.33
C SER A 9 -0.10 5.43 -21.23
N ALA A 10 -0.29 5.63 -22.53
CA ALA A 10 0.82 5.77 -23.47
C ALA A 10 1.69 6.99 -23.15
N LEU A 11 1.07 8.14 -22.86
CA LEU A 11 1.79 9.35 -22.47
C LEU A 11 2.59 9.13 -21.17
N MET A 12 2.01 8.49 -20.17
CA MET A 12 2.69 8.15 -18.93
C MET A 12 3.90 7.24 -19.19
N GLN A 13 3.77 6.24 -20.05
CA GLN A 13 4.86 5.33 -20.36
C GLN A 13 6.05 6.02 -21.01
N GLU A 14 5.81 6.98 -21.92
CA GLU A 14 6.87 7.76 -22.57
C GLU A 14 7.71 8.59 -21.57
N TYR A 15 7.09 9.08 -20.49
CA TYR A 15 7.77 9.87 -19.47
C TYR A 15 8.30 9.02 -18.29
N ALA A 16 7.93 7.74 -18.20
CA ALA A 16 8.31 6.88 -17.08
C ALA A 16 9.81 6.54 -17.09
N VAL A 17 10.40 6.36 -18.28
CA VAL A 17 11.77 5.86 -18.47
C VAL A 17 12.71 7.00 -18.88
N THR A 18 13.75 7.28 -18.07
CA THR A 18 14.75 8.32 -18.42
C THR A 18 16.05 7.76 -18.98
N VAL A 19 16.35 6.49 -18.74
CA VAL A 19 17.66 5.88 -19.05
C VAL A 19 17.68 5.07 -20.35
N LYS A 20 16.57 4.43 -20.75
CA LYS A 20 16.54 3.60 -21.98
C LYS A 20 16.25 4.38 -23.27
N SER A 21 15.91 5.66 -23.18
CA SER A 21 15.54 6.50 -24.33
C SER A 21 16.73 7.17 -25.02
N THR A 22 17.98 6.75 -24.73
CA THR A 22 19.16 7.19 -25.48
C THR A 22 19.12 6.83 -26.97
N ASP A 23 18.17 5.99 -27.38
CA ASP A 23 17.94 5.58 -28.77
C ASP A 23 17.31 6.68 -29.66
N VAL A 24 17.01 7.87 -29.12
CA VAL A 24 16.37 8.98 -29.86
C VAL A 24 17.27 10.23 -30.02
N GLY A 25 18.55 10.17 -29.66
CA GLY A 25 19.51 11.26 -29.87
C GLY A 25 19.34 12.48 -28.95
N LEU A 26 18.44 12.43 -27.96
CA LEU A 26 18.32 13.41 -26.88
C LEU A 26 19.22 13.04 -25.70
N THR A 27 19.76 14.05 -25.01
CA THR A 27 20.60 13.77 -23.84
C THR A 27 19.76 13.32 -22.64
N TRP A 28 20.37 12.52 -21.77
CA TRP A 28 19.75 12.11 -20.51
C TRP A 28 19.26 13.30 -19.68
N GLU A 29 20.00 14.43 -19.64
CA GLU A 29 19.56 15.63 -18.91
C GLU A 29 18.24 16.19 -19.45
N THR A 30 18.00 16.04 -20.75
CA THR A 30 16.78 16.50 -21.41
C THR A 30 15.60 15.63 -20.97
N HIS A 31 15.75 14.30 -21.01
CA HIS A 31 14.73 13.37 -20.50
C HIS A 31 14.46 13.56 -19.00
N PHE A 32 15.50 13.75 -18.21
CA PHE A 32 15.38 14.01 -16.77
C PHE A 32 14.57 15.29 -16.49
N LYS A 33 14.87 16.39 -17.18
CA LYS A 33 14.13 17.66 -17.05
C LYS A 33 12.68 17.49 -17.49
N ALA A 34 12.44 16.79 -18.60
CA ALA A 34 11.10 16.53 -19.12
C ALA A 34 10.26 15.71 -18.13
N LYS A 35 10.80 14.59 -17.62
CA LYS A 35 10.13 13.77 -16.58
C LYS A 35 9.83 14.58 -15.33
N LYS A 36 10.80 15.35 -14.82
CA LYS A 36 10.59 16.18 -13.62
C LYS A 36 9.50 17.23 -13.83
N GLN A 37 9.45 17.85 -15.00
CA GLN A 37 8.39 18.80 -15.34
C GLN A 37 7.03 18.08 -15.39
N PHE A 38 6.94 16.97 -16.11
CA PHE A 38 5.75 16.15 -16.23
C PHE A 38 5.21 15.69 -14.86
N GLU A 39 6.10 15.21 -13.99
CA GLU A 39 5.77 14.84 -12.60
C GLU A 39 5.12 15.98 -11.82
N GLY A 40 5.53 17.23 -12.05
CA GLY A 40 5.00 18.38 -11.33
C GLY A 40 3.76 19.01 -11.93
N SER A 41 3.55 18.87 -13.25
CA SER A 41 2.41 19.43 -13.97
C SER A 41 1.40 18.36 -14.34
N ASP A 42 1.69 17.62 -15.40
CA ASP A 42 0.68 16.89 -16.16
C ASP A 42 0.33 15.56 -15.51
N LEU A 43 1.29 14.88 -14.87
CA LEU A 43 1.00 13.70 -14.04
C LEU A 43 0.02 14.05 -12.91
N ARG A 44 0.18 15.23 -12.28
CA ARG A 44 -0.73 15.73 -11.24
C ARG A 44 -2.12 16.05 -11.78
N ARG A 45 -2.19 16.66 -12.96
CA ARG A 45 -3.47 16.92 -13.65
C ARG A 45 -4.18 15.63 -14.02
N ILE A 46 -3.44 14.64 -14.53
CA ILE A 46 -3.96 13.29 -14.82
C ILE A 46 -4.53 12.70 -13.54
N PHE A 47 -3.78 12.69 -12.44
CA PHE A 47 -4.25 12.14 -11.17
C PHE A 47 -5.55 12.80 -10.69
N HIS A 48 -5.62 14.14 -10.69
CA HIS A 48 -6.85 14.86 -10.30
C HIS A 48 -8.03 14.56 -11.21
N PHE A 49 -7.80 14.43 -12.52
CA PHE A 49 -8.83 14.03 -13.47
C PHE A 49 -9.36 12.64 -13.16
N ILE A 50 -8.47 11.67 -12.88
CA ILE A 50 -8.85 10.30 -12.51
C ILE A 50 -9.63 10.28 -11.19
N VAL A 51 -9.14 10.98 -10.16
CA VAL A 51 -9.82 11.15 -8.86
C VAL A 51 -11.23 11.71 -9.04
N GLY A 52 -11.38 12.73 -9.89
CA GLY A 52 -12.70 13.30 -10.21
C GLY A 52 -13.64 12.28 -10.85
N LEU A 53 -13.16 11.53 -11.86
CA LEU A 53 -13.97 10.50 -12.53
C LEU A 53 -14.34 9.35 -11.60
N VAL A 54 -13.40 8.89 -10.77
CA VAL A 54 -13.65 7.88 -9.73
C VAL A 54 -14.71 8.38 -8.75
N GLY A 55 -14.64 9.65 -8.34
CA GLY A 55 -15.64 10.31 -7.51
C GLY A 55 -17.05 10.27 -8.13
N GLU A 56 -17.17 10.48 -9.45
CA GLU A 56 -18.45 10.33 -10.14
C GLU A 56 -18.93 8.87 -10.20
N VAL A 57 -18.02 7.90 -10.39
CA VAL A 57 -18.37 6.47 -10.38
C VAL A 57 -18.91 6.04 -9.01
N LEU A 58 -18.36 6.57 -7.92
CA LEU A 58 -18.84 6.25 -6.56
C LEU A 58 -20.23 6.81 -6.24
N LYS A 59 -20.73 7.79 -7.00
CA LYS A 59 -22.11 8.28 -6.88
C LYS A 59 -23.13 7.34 -7.52
N VAL A 60 -22.68 6.37 -8.33
CA VAL A 60 -23.55 5.39 -8.98
C VAL A 60 -23.99 4.34 -7.97
N GLU A 61 -25.28 4.38 -7.63
CA GLU A 61 -25.93 3.39 -6.77
C GLU A 61 -26.13 2.03 -7.47
N GLY A 62 -26.17 0.94 -6.71
CA GLY A 62 -26.44 -0.40 -7.23
C GLY A 62 -25.20 -1.14 -7.75
N LYS A 63 -25.36 -2.07 -8.70
CA LYS A 63 -24.23 -2.81 -9.29
C LYS A 63 -23.63 -2.01 -10.46
N LEU A 64 -22.31 -1.95 -10.57
CA LEU A 64 -21.65 -1.38 -11.75
C LEU A 64 -21.99 -2.23 -12.98
N ASN A 65 -22.37 -1.59 -14.08
CA ASN A 65 -22.51 -2.28 -15.36
C ASN A 65 -21.12 -2.56 -15.96
N GLU A 66 -21.05 -3.44 -16.94
CA GLU A 66 -19.77 -3.89 -17.54
C GLU A 66 -18.97 -2.73 -18.15
N GLU A 67 -19.64 -1.77 -18.80
CA GLU A 67 -18.98 -0.61 -19.38
C GLU A 67 -18.31 0.27 -18.32
N LEU A 68 -19.00 0.55 -17.21
CA LEU A 68 -18.47 1.32 -16.10
C LEU A 68 -17.38 0.56 -15.34
N SER A 69 -17.52 -0.76 -15.16
CA SER A 69 -16.46 -1.59 -14.57
C SER A 69 -15.19 -1.56 -15.43
N SER A 70 -15.33 -1.71 -16.75
CA SER A 70 -14.20 -1.65 -17.68
C SER A 70 -13.54 -0.26 -17.72
N LEU A 71 -14.34 0.81 -17.65
CA LEU A 71 -13.81 2.16 -17.50
C LEU A 71 -13.08 2.32 -16.16
N LEU A 72 -13.69 1.88 -15.06
CA LEU A 72 -13.12 1.99 -13.73
C LEU A 72 -11.81 1.23 -13.61
N LEU A 73 -11.71 0.05 -14.20
CA LEU A 73 -10.48 -0.71 -14.29
C LEU A 73 -9.35 0.13 -14.90
N LYS A 74 -9.59 0.75 -16.07
CA LYS A 74 -8.59 1.61 -16.71
C LYS A 74 -8.23 2.84 -15.86
N LEU A 75 -9.22 3.44 -15.20
CA LEU A 75 -8.99 4.57 -14.30
C LEU A 75 -8.12 4.15 -13.11
N LEU A 76 -8.41 2.99 -12.51
CA LEU A 76 -7.65 2.40 -11.40
C LEU A 76 -6.21 2.08 -11.81
N THR A 77 -6.00 1.45 -12.96
CA THR A 77 -4.65 1.18 -13.47
C THR A 77 -3.85 2.46 -13.65
N ILE A 78 -4.46 3.54 -14.17
CA ILE A 78 -3.79 4.84 -14.31
C ILE A 78 -3.50 5.47 -12.94
N ALA A 79 -4.44 5.38 -11.99
CA ALA A 79 -4.23 5.86 -10.63
C ALA A 79 -3.09 5.11 -9.95
N GLU A 80 -3.09 3.79 -10.02
CA GLU A 80 -2.02 2.94 -9.49
C GLU A 80 -0.68 3.29 -10.10
N ASN A 81 -0.58 3.37 -11.44
CA ASN A 81 0.65 3.76 -12.14
C ASN A 81 1.16 5.15 -11.73
N THR A 82 0.25 6.05 -11.34
CA THR A 82 0.64 7.37 -10.82
C THR A 82 1.17 7.27 -9.39
N LEU A 83 0.59 6.40 -8.57
CA LEU A 83 1.00 6.19 -7.17
C LEU A 83 2.27 5.34 -7.05
N THR A 84 2.52 4.43 -8.00
CA THR A 84 3.76 3.65 -8.13
C THR A 84 4.83 4.36 -8.98
N TRP A 85 4.58 5.61 -9.38
CA TRP A 85 5.51 6.36 -10.22
C TRP A 85 6.87 6.54 -9.54
N SER A 86 7.96 6.19 -10.23
CA SER A 86 9.32 6.40 -9.74
C SER A 86 9.71 7.88 -9.82
N PHE A 87 9.28 8.67 -8.83
CA PHE A 87 9.51 10.10 -8.74
C PHE A 87 10.99 10.46 -8.65
N ILE A 88 11.40 11.49 -9.38
CA ILE A 88 12.78 11.98 -9.36
C ILE A 88 13.11 12.64 -8.01
N SER A 89 14.18 12.15 -7.36
CA SER A 89 14.78 12.78 -6.18
C SER A 89 15.97 13.65 -6.57
N LEU A 90 15.97 14.92 -6.13
CA LEU A 90 16.98 15.93 -6.47
C LEU A 90 18.40 15.66 -5.94
N HIS A 91 18.54 14.73 -5.00
CA HIS A 91 19.79 14.53 -4.26
C HIS A 91 20.60 13.32 -4.73
N LEU A 92 20.22 12.70 -5.86
CA LEU A 92 20.85 11.46 -6.28
C LEU A 92 21.90 11.66 -7.39
N PRO A 93 23.15 11.20 -7.19
CA PRO A 93 24.14 11.11 -8.26
C PRO A 93 23.64 10.24 -9.43
N LYS A 94 23.95 10.64 -10.67
CA LYS A 94 23.54 9.94 -11.91
C LYS A 94 23.77 8.42 -11.88
N ARG A 95 24.88 7.96 -11.27
CA ARG A 95 25.25 6.53 -11.17
C ARG A 95 24.33 5.70 -10.27
N LEU A 96 23.65 6.33 -9.31
CA LEU A 96 22.73 5.63 -8.41
C LEU A 96 21.31 5.60 -8.98
N MET A 97 20.95 6.54 -9.85
CA MET A 97 19.58 6.65 -10.37
C MET A 97 19.11 5.42 -11.16
N SER A 98 19.98 4.76 -11.93
CA SER A 98 19.62 3.53 -12.65
C SER A 98 19.22 2.39 -11.71
N VAL A 99 19.70 2.40 -10.45
CA VAL A 99 19.35 1.42 -9.43
C VAL A 99 17.95 1.70 -8.86
N PHE A 100 17.55 2.96 -8.74
CA PHE A 100 16.22 3.35 -8.26
C PHE A 100 15.13 3.21 -9.34
N GLU A 101 15.49 3.24 -10.62
CA GLU A 101 14.57 2.88 -11.72
C GLU A 101 14.29 1.37 -11.82
N GLN A 102 15.05 0.52 -11.10
CA GLN A 102 14.88 -0.93 -11.06
C GLN A 102 14.04 -1.43 -9.88
N ASP A 103 13.66 -0.55 -8.96
CA ASP A 103 12.82 -0.93 -7.83
C ASP A 103 11.41 -1.25 -8.34
N GLN A 104 11.00 -2.52 -8.23
CA GLN A 104 9.70 -2.98 -8.76
C GLN A 104 8.53 -2.39 -7.97
N ASN A 105 8.75 -1.86 -6.77
CA ASN A 105 7.72 -1.30 -5.90
C ASN A 105 8.21 -0.03 -5.16
N PRO A 106 8.48 1.06 -5.88
CA PRO A 106 9.02 2.28 -5.28
C PRO A 106 8.02 2.88 -4.29
N SER A 107 8.53 3.54 -3.25
CA SER A 107 7.69 4.28 -2.32
C SER A 107 7.15 5.57 -2.96
N LEU A 108 5.91 5.94 -2.64
CA LEU A 108 5.29 7.18 -3.09
C LEU A 108 6.02 8.40 -2.51
N ARG A 109 6.89 9.03 -3.31
CA ARG A 109 7.73 10.16 -2.89
C ARG A 109 7.62 11.37 -3.83
N PRO A 110 6.43 11.97 -3.95
CA PRO A 110 6.19 13.08 -4.85
C PRO A 110 6.85 14.39 -4.36
N GLY A 111 7.05 15.32 -5.29
CA GLY A 111 7.57 16.66 -4.99
C GLY A 111 6.58 17.55 -4.24
N GLN A 112 7.05 18.69 -3.73
CA GLN A 112 6.27 19.65 -2.92
C GLN A 112 4.95 20.09 -3.59
N GLN A 113 4.91 20.14 -4.92
CA GLN A 113 3.73 20.50 -5.70
C GLN A 113 2.54 19.54 -5.51
N TRP A 114 2.77 18.33 -5.00
CA TRP A 114 1.71 17.36 -4.71
C TRP A 114 1.16 17.46 -3.29
N ARG A 115 1.70 18.39 -2.47
CA ARG A 115 1.35 18.51 -1.07
C ARG A 115 -0.15 18.67 -0.86
N ASP A 116 -0.76 19.63 -1.55
CA ASP A 116 -2.18 19.90 -1.36
C ASP A 116 -3.06 18.74 -1.84
N THR A 117 -2.59 17.99 -2.84
CA THR A 117 -3.25 16.76 -3.30
C THR A 117 -3.26 15.69 -2.21
N PHE A 118 -2.10 15.26 -1.72
CA PHE A 118 -2.02 14.12 -0.82
C PHE A 118 -2.31 14.45 0.64
N LEU A 119 -2.34 15.73 1.02
CA LEU A 119 -2.78 16.16 2.35
C LEU A 119 -4.28 16.48 2.41
N ASP A 120 -5.01 16.43 1.30
CA ASP A 120 -6.47 16.48 1.29
C ASP A 120 -7.03 15.14 1.83
N PRO A 121 -7.74 15.15 2.99
CA PRO A 121 -8.34 13.94 3.55
C PRO A 121 -9.28 13.22 2.59
N ALA A 122 -9.91 13.96 1.66
CA ALA A 122 -10.83 13.41 0.67
C ALA A 122 -10.16 12.38 -0.24
N ILE A 123 -8.84 12.47 -0.49
CA ILE A 123 -8.12 11.49 -1.28
C ILE A 123 -8.10 10.13 -0.58
N LEU A 124 -7.72 10.08 0.70
CA LEU A 124 -7.71 8.82 1.44
C LEU A 124 -9.11 8.24 1.53
N GLU A 125 -10.10 9.06 1.90
CA GLU A 125 -11.49 8.61 1.98
C GLU A 125 -12.00 8.07 0.64
N LEU A 126 -11.66 8.71 -0.47
CA LEU A 126 -12.05 8.27 -1.81
C LEU A 126 -11.50 6.87 -2.12
N PHE A 127 -10.20 6.64 -1.92
CA PHE A 127 -9.59 5.34 -2.24
C PHE A 127 -10.07 4.22 -1.31
N PHE A 128 -10.31 4.50 -0.02
CA PHE A 128 -10.90 3.51 0.89
C PHE A 128 -12.35 3.19 0.54
N LYS A 129 -13.17 4.21 0.20
CA LYS A 129 -14.55 4.01 -0.29
C LYS A 129 -14.57 3.24 -1.62
N LEU A 130 -13.62 3.54 -2.51
CA LEU A 130 -13.46 2.84 -3.78
C LEU A 130 -13.12 1.38 -3.58
N TYR A 131 -12.12 1.08 -2.76
CA TYR A 131 -11.77 -0.30 -2.46
C TYR A 131 -12.95 -1.05 -1.86
N TRP A 132 -13.65 -0.47 -0.88
CA TRP A 132 -14.87 -1.07 -0.32
C TRP A 132 -15.93 -1.37 -1.39
N ARG A 133 -16.11 -0.45 -2.34
CA ARG A 133 -17.08 -0.57 -3.43
C ARG A 133 -16.77 -1.71 -4.40
N VAL A 134 -15.49 -1.97 -4.67
CA VAL A 134 -15.04 -2.94 -5.68
C VAL A 134 -14.42 -4.21 -5.09
N ARG A 135 -14.37 -4.33 -3.76
CA ARG A 135 -13.75 -5.43 -3.00
C ARG A 135 -14.13 -6.84 -3.48
N GLY A 136 -15.36 -7.02 -3.94
CA GLY A 136 -15.87 -8.32 -4.41
C GLY A 136 -15.48 -8.67 -5.85
N ASP A 137 -14.85 -7.74 -6.58
CA ASP A 137 -14.31 -7.97 -7.91
C ASP A 137 -12.79 -8.15 -7.78
N TRP A 138 -12.27 -9.30 -8.24
CA TRP A 138 -10.86 -9.66 -8.08
C TRP A 138 -9.92 -8.61 -8.70
N GLU A 139 -10.18 -8.20 -9.94
CA GLU A 139 -9.27 -7.34 -10.70
C GLU A 139 -9.35 -5.89 -10.21
N LEU A 140 -10.56 -5.36 -10.03
CA LEU A 140 -10.75 -4.00 -9.50
C LEU A 140 -10.28 -3.91 -8.04
N GLY A 141 -10.57 -4.94 -7.24
CA GLY A 141 -10.15 -5.05 -5.85
C GLY A 141 -8.64 -5.03 -5.72
N HIS A 142 -7.93 -5.79 -6.55
CA HIS A 142 -6.47 -5.83 -6.59
C HIS A 142 -5.86 -4.44 -6.87
N HIS A 143 -6.24 -3.81 -7.98
CA HIS A 143 -5.71 -2.49 -8.35
C HIS A 143 -6.06 -1.41 -7.31
N SER A 144 -7.28 -1.45 -6.76
CA SER A 144 -7.69 -0.51 -5.71
C SER A 144 -6.93 -0.72 -4.40
N LEU A 145 -6.61 -1.97 -4.03
CA LEU A 145 -5.84 -2.28 -2.84
C LEU A 145 -4.37 -1.86 -3.01
N ASN A 146 -3.78 -2.05 -4.19
CA ASN A 146 -2.43 -1.54 -4.50
C ASN A 146 -2.33 -0.02 -4.39
N CYS A 147 -3.38 0.71 -4.80
CA CYS A 147 -3.44 2.16 -4.55
C CYS A 147 -3.35 2.49 -3.06
N LEU A 148 -4.07 1.76 -2.19
CA LEU A 148 -4.01 1.93 -0.74
C LEU A 148 -2.63 1.59 -0.17
N VAL A 149 -2.00 0.50 -0.64
CA VAL A 149 -0.63 0.12 -0.28
C VAL A 149 0.35 1.24 -0.62
N GLN A 150 0.22 1.85 -1.80
CA GLN A 150 1.11 2.95 -2.19
C GLN A 150 0.87 4.22 -1.37
N LEU A 151 -0.38 4.54 -1.06
CA LEU A 151 -0.71 5.66 -0.16
C LEU A 151 -0.16 5.45 1.26
N ALA A 152 -0.03 4.21 1.74
CA ALA A 152 0.65 3.89 3.00
C ALA A 152 2.16 4.19 2.97
N SER A 153 2.75 4.26 1.78
CA SER A 153 4.18 4.51 1.58
C SER A 153 4.54 5.99 1.37
N LEU A 154 3.54 6.89 1.41
CA LEU A 154 3.74 8.32 1.18
C LEU A 154 4.85 8.87 2.09
N ASN A 155 5.89 9.45 1.49
CA ASN A 155 6.99 10.05 2.22
C ASN A 155 7.66 11.22 1.46
N GLY A 156 8.73 11.77 2.03
CA GLY A 156 9.54 12.81 1.37
C GLY A 156 8.95 14.22 1.50
N ALA A 157 8.99 14.97 0.39
CA ALA A 157 8.74 16.42 0.38
C ALA A 157 7.29 16.79 0.76
N VAL A 158 6.31 15.91 0.56
CA VAL A 158 4.94 16.17 1.02
C VAL A 158 4.85 16.14 2.55
N LEU A 159 5.53 15.18 3.20
CA LEU A 159 5.53 14.97 4.65
C LEU A 159 6.71 15.67 5.36
N ILE A 160 6.81 16.99 5.15
CA ILE A 160 7.96 17.83 5.58
C ILE A 160 8.27 17.78 7.08
N ASN A 161 7.26 17.66 7.93
CA ASN A 161 7.42 17.80 9.38
C ASN A 161 6.61 16.75 10.14
N ARG A 162 6.98 16.56 11.42
CA ARG A 162 6.40 15.54 12.29
C ARG A 162 4.89 15.69 12.45
N GLN A 163 4.38 16.92 12.61
CA GLN A 163 2.95 17.15 12.82
C GLN A 163 2.11 16.75 11.60
N VAL A 164 2.59 17.06 10.39
CA VAL A 164 1.93 16.67 9.14
C VAL A 164 1.94 15.15 8.97
N ARG A 165 3.05 14.48 9.34
CA ARG A 165 3.14 13.01 9.33
C ARG A 165 2.12 12.37 10.28
N ILE A 166 2.05 12.88 11.52
CA ILE A 166 1.08 12.40 12.52
C ILE A 166 -0.35 12.58 11.98
N LYS A 167 -0.68 13.75 11.45
CA LYS A 167 -2.03 14.03 10.91
C LYS A 167 -2.39 13.09 9.75
N TYR A 168 -1.48 12.91 8.79
CA TYR A 168 -1.72 12.00 7.66
C TYR A 168 -1.89 10.55 8.13
N LEU A 169 -0.99 10.07 8.99
CA LEU A 169 -1.06 8.72 9.55
C LEU A 169 -2.36 8.50 10.34
N THR A 170 -2.77 9.48 11.15
CA THR A 170 -4.03 9.43 11.92
C THR A 170 -5.22 9.23 10.98
N GLN A 171 -5.31 10.01 9.90
CA GLN A 171 -6.39 9.88 8.93
C GLN A 171 -6.35 8.51 8.23
N TYR A 172 -5.17 8.05 7.83
CA TYR A 172 -5.01 6.75 7.18
C TYR A 172 -5.48 5.61 8.08
N LEU A 173 -5.05 5.62 9.35
CA LEU A 173 -5.42 4.60 10.32
C LEU A 173 -6.91 4.62 10.64
N GLN A 174 -7.55 5.79 10.71
CA GLN A 174 -9.00 5.88 10.88
C GLN A 174 -9.76 5.16 9.75
N CYS A 175 -9.37 5.40 8.49
CA CYS A 175 -9.98 4.71 7.35
C CYS A 175 -9.67 3.21 7.37
N LEU A 176 -8.43 2.81 7.66
CA LEU A 176 -8.03 1.41 7.75
C LEU A 176 -8.80 0.67 8.85
N PHE A 177 -8.95 1.24 10.03
CA PHE A 177 -9.67 0.62 11.14
C PHE A 177 -11.17 0.50 10.84
N SER A 178 -11.75 1.50 10.17
CA SER A 178 -13.12 1.40 9.68
C SER A 178 -13.30 0.23 8.70
N LEU A 179 -12.34 0.02 7.80
CA LEU A 179 -12.35 -1.11 6.88
C LEU A 179 -12.22 -2.46 7.63
N LEU A 180 -11.22 -2.59 8.49
CA LEU A 180 -10.92 -3.84 9.21
C LEU A 180 -12.04 -4.24 10.19
N SER A 181 -12.74 -3.28 10.78
CA SER A 181 -13.88 -3.55 11.66
C SER A 181 -15.17 -3.93 10.91
N SER A 182 -15.28 -3.58 9.62
CA SER A 182 -16.48 -3.79 8.83
C SER A 182 -16.53 -5.14 8.09
N THR A 183 -15.41 -5.87 8.01
CA THR A 183 -15.34 -7.12 7.24
C THR A 183 -14.22 -8.04 7.69
N GLN A 184 -14.32 -9.31 7.31
CA GLN A 184 -13.21 -10.25 7.38
C GLN A 184 -12.30 -10.09 6.16
N ILE A 185 -10.99 -10.12 6.38
CA ILE A 185 -9.98 -10.16 5.31
C ILE A 185 -9.97 -11.54 4.65
N SER A 186 -10.14 -11.61 3.34
CA SER A 186 -10.00 -12.86 2.57
C SER A 186 -8.54 -13.09 2.17
N GLU A 187 -8.25 -14.28 1.67
CA GLU A 187 -6.93 -14.73 1.21
C GLU A 187 -6.33 -13.79 0.16
N VAL A 188 -7.13 -13.42 -0.84
CA VAL A 188 -6.74 -12.55 -1.96
C VAL A 188 -6.34 -11.13 -1.53
N GLU A 189 -6.66 -10.75 -0.28
CA GLU A 189 -6.40 -9.44 0.29
C GLU A 189 -5.27 -9.48 1.32
N ALA A 190 -4.88 -10.68 1.78
CA ALA A 190 -3.91 -10.86 2.85
C ALA A 190 -2.61 -10.12 2.53
N LEU A 191 -2.09 -10.29 1.30
CA LEU A 191 -0.88 -9.62 0.82
C LEU A 191 -0.98 -8.11 0.74
N GLY A 192 -2.11 -7.57 0.29
CA GLY A 192 -2.28 -6.13 0.21
C GLY A 192 -2.39 -5.50 1.59
N ILE A 193 -3.13 -6.13 2.50
CA ILE A 193 -3.26 -5.67 3.89
C ILE A 193 -1.93 -5.80 4.65
N SER A 194 -1.20 -6.90 4.51
CA SER A 194 0.13 -7.05 5.12
C SER A 194 1.11 -6.00 4.60
N ASN A 195 1.07 -5.70 3.29
CA ASN A 195 1.89 -4.64 2.72
C ASN A 195 1.53 -3.25 3.24
N ILE A 196 0.25 -2.95 3.50
CA ILE A 196 -0.14 -1.69 4.16
C ILE A 196 0.57 -1.58 5.52
N TYR A 197 0.47 -2.59 6.39
CA TYR A 197 1.13 -2.55 7.71
C TYR A 197 2.64 -2.39 7.58
N ARG A 198 3.27 -3.17 6.69
CA ARG A 198 4.71 -3.09 6.43
C ARG A 198 5.13 -1.70 5.99
N LYS A 199 4.41 -1.09 5.04
CA LYS A 199 4.71 0.26 4.54
C LYS A 199 4.49 1.31 5.64
N LEU A 200 3.40 1.21 6.40
CA LEU A 200 3.15 2.14 7.51
C LEU A 200 4.29 2.10 8.55
N LEU A 201 4.73 0.92 8.95
CA LEU A 201 5.80 0.77 9.95
C LEU A 201 7.18 1.14 9.39
N LEU A 202 7.41 0.92 8.09
CA LEU A 202 8.67 1.30 7.44
C LEU A 202 8.81 2.81 7.22
N PHE A 203 7.73 3.51 6.84
CA PHE A 203 7.78 4.92 6.44
C PHE A 203 7.40 5.89 7.57
N PHE A 204 6.72 5.43 8.62
CA PHE A 204 6.39 6.24 9.79
C PHE A 204 7.21 5.78 11.00
N PRO A 205 8.26 6.55 11.39
CA PRO A 205 9.17 6.12 12.45
C PRO A 205 8.47 6.07 13.83
N PRO A 206 9.04 5.40 14.84
CA PRO A 206 8.48 5.32 16.20
C PRO A 206 8.10 6.65 16.79
N SER A 207 8.94 7.68 16.58
CA SER A 207 8.66 9.03 17.09
C SER A 207 7.34 9.60 16.56
N VAL A 208 6.84 9.14 15.41
CA VAL A 208 5.51 9.48 14.90
C VAL A 208 4.45 8.55 15.49
N LEU A 209 4.72 7.23 15.53
CA LEU A 209 3.78 6.24 16.06
C LEU A 209 3.41 6.48 17.53
N VAL A 210 4.40 6.76 18.40
CA VAL A 210 4.16 7.03 19.83
C VAL A 210 3.50 8.39 20.09
N ALA A 211 3.40 9.24 19.05
CA ALA A 211 2.68 10.51 19.11
C ALA A 211 1.21 10.40 18.67
N LEU A 212 0.78 9.21 18.24
CA LEU A 212 -0.64 8.92 18.00
C LEU A 212 -1.42 8.90 19.33
N PRO A 213 -2.75 9.11 19.29
CA PRO A 213 -3.60 8.86 20.45
C PRO A 213 -3.41 7.43 20.96
N GLU A 214 -3.35 7.25 22.29
CA GLU A 214 -3.06 5.96 22.93
C GLU A 214 -3.98 4.84 22.42
N GLU A 215 -5.27 5.13 22.31
CA GLU A 215 -6.28 4.19 21.82
C GLU A 215 -6.03 3.76 20.36
N MET A 216 -5.56 4.68 19.52
CA MET A 216 -5.24 4.38 18.12
C MET A 216 -3.98 3.52 18.01
N LEU A 217 -2.97 3.79 18.83
CA LEU A 217 -1.77 2.96 18.91
C LEU A 217 -2.12 1.55 19.43
N ARG A 218 -2.97 1.47 20.46
CA ARG A 218 -3.46 0.21 21.01
C ARG A 218 -4.19 -0.62 19.93
N GLN A 219 -5.13 0.00 19.22
CA GLN A 219 -5.88 -0.64 18.13
C GLN A 219 -4.99 -1.05 16.95
N LEU A 220 -3.96 -0.27 16.63
CA LEU A 220 -2.97 -0.63 15.60
C LEU A 220 -2.27 -1.95 15.96
N VAL A 221 -1.77 -2.05 17.19
CA VAL A 221 -1.05 -3.23 17.69
C VAL A 221 -2.00 -4.44 17.79
N GLU A 222 -3.23 -4.25 18.25
CA GLU A 222 -4.25 -5.32 18.31
C GLU A 222 -4.60 -5.86 16.94
N ASN A 223 -4.88 -4.99 15.97
CA ASN A 223 -5.19 -5.42 14.59
C ASN A 223 -3.98 -6.10 13.93
N LEU A 224 -2.77 -5.58 14.13
CA LEU A 224 -1.54 -6.21 13.65
C LEU A 224 -1.41 -7.62 14.23
N THR A 225 -1.59 -7.78 15.55
CA THR A 225 -1.52 -9.08 16.24
C THR A 225 -2.56 -10.07 15.69
N ALA A 226 -3.81 -9.64 15.59
CA ALA A 226 -4.92 -10.48 15.14
C ALA A 226 -4.71 -10.95 13.69
N LEU A 227 -4.27 -10.07 12.80
CA LEU A 227 -3.97 -10.41 11.41
C LEU A 227 -2.75 -11.31 11.31
N THR A 228 -1.68 -11.07 12.09
CA THR A 228 -0.51 -11.98 12.13
C THR A 228 -0.93 -13.39 12.54
N CYS A 229 -1.75 -13.55 13.56
CA CYS A 229 -2.25 -14.85 14.00
C CYS A 229 -3.14 -15.51 12.93
N LYS A 230 -4.03 -14.73 12.30
CA LYS A 230 -4.89 -15.21 11.22
C LYS A 230 -4.07 -15.72 10.03
N PHE A 231 -3.06 -14.97 9.60
CA PHE A 231 -2.22 -15.36 8.47
C PHE A 231 -1.31 -16.54 8.83
N ALA A 232 -0.86 -16.68 10.08
CA ALA A 232 -0.15 -17.89 10.54
C ALA A 232 -1.00 -19.16 10.37
N VAL A 233 -2.29 -19.09 10.78
CA VAL A 233 -3.23 -20.21 10.62
C VAL A 233 -3.50 -20.49 9.14
N GLY A 234 -3.69 -19.45 8.32
CA GLY A 234 -3.87 -19.59 6.88
C GLY A 234 -2.67 -20.22 6.19
N ALA A 235 -1.45 -19.77 6.52
CA ALA A 235 -0.19 -20.29 5.98
C ALA A 235 0.00 -21.78 6.31
N ALA A 236 -0.35 -22.20 7.52
CA ALA A 236 -0.30 -23.61 7.90
C ALA A 236 -1.35 -24.44 7.14
N GLN A 237 -2.52 -23.87 6.84
CA GLN A 237 -3.52 -24.54 5.99
C GLN A 237 -3.05 -24.68 4.55
N GLU A 238 -2.41 -23.64 3.99
CA GLU A 238 -1.79 -23.69 2.65
C GLU A 238 -0.74 -24.81 2.57
N GLU A 239 0.15 -24.91 3.57
CA GLU A 239 1.16 -25.97 3.65
C GLU A 239 0.52 -27.37 3.74
N MET A 240 -0.53 -27.52 4.54
CA MET A 240 -1.24 -28.79 4.70
C MET A 240 -1.98 -29.25 3.44
N LEU A 241 -2.48 -28.30 2.65
CA LEU A 241 -3.21 -28.56 1.41
C LEU A 241 -2.30 -28.67 0.18
N ASP A 242 -0.99 -28.45 0.34
CA ASP A 242 -0.02 -28.31 -0.75
C ASP A 242 -0.51 -27.30 -1.81
N ALA A 243 -0.98 -26.14 -1.32
CA ALA A 243 -1.54 -25.10 -2.17
C ALA A 243 -0.49 -24.52 -3.12
N GLU A 244 -0.85 -24.36 -4.40
CA GLU A 244 0.04 -23.78 -5.43
C GLU A 244 0.37 -22.30 -5.14
N ASP A 245 -0.63 -21.53 -4.69
CA ASP A 245 -0.49 -20.13 -4.31
C ASP A 245 -0.40 -20.00 -2.78
N GLN A 246 0.72 -19.48 -2.26
CA GLN A 246 0.98 -19.36 -0.81
C GLN A 246 0.81 -17.92 -0.30
N LEU A 247 -0.37 -17.35 -0.53
CA LEU A 247 -0.66 -15.94 -0.27
C LEU A 247 -0.63 -15.60 1.23
N TYR A 248 -1.16 -16.48 2.09
CA TYR A 248 -1.09 -16.31 3.54
C TYR A 248 0.31 -16.50 4.09
N MET A 249 1.10 -17.44 3.54
CA MET A 249 2.51 -17.60 3.94
C MET A 249 3.28 -16.30 3.71
N GLU A 250 3.24 -15.77 2.49
CA GLU A 250 3.88 -14.51 2.16
C GLU A 250 3.36 -13.33 3.01
N ALA A 251 2.03 -13.26 3.24
CA ALA A 251 1.44 -12.22 4.09
C ALA A 251 1.91 -12.35 5.55
N PHE A 252 2.02 -13.58 6.06
CA PHE A 252 2.50 -13.86 7.41
C PHE A 252 3.95 -13.45 7.59
N GLU A 253 4.83 -13.77 6.64
CA GLU A 253 6.24 -13.33 6.65
C GLU A 253 6.36 -11.81 6.69
N GLN A 254 5.58 -11.09 5.88
CA GLN A 254 5.57 -9.63 5.89
C GLN A 254 5.11 -9.04 7.23
N MET A 255 4.13 -9.69 7.88
CA MET A 255 3.67 -9.29 9.20
C MET A 255 4.76 -9.53 10.27
N LEU A 256 5.49 -10.65 10.20
CA LEU A 256 6.62 -10.90 11.10
C LEU A 256 7.76 -9.89 10.91
N GLN A 257 8.08 -9.53 9.67
CA GLN A 257 9.05 -8.47 9.37
C GLN A 257 8.60 -7.13 9.97
N SER A 258 7.30 -6.83 9.90
CA SER A 258 6.70 -5.64 10.50
C SER A 258 6.84 -5.63 12.03
N TRP A 259 6.65 -6.79 12.67
CA TRP A 259 6.91 -6.95 14.11
C TRP A 259 8.37 -6.77 14.48
N ALA A 260 9.31 -7.21 13.64
CA ALA A 260 10.73 -7.01 13.87
C ALA A 260 11.09 -5.52 14.00
N CYS A 261 10.48 -4.64 13.18
CA CYS A 261 10.65 -3.19 13.30
C CYS A 261 10.17 -2.68 14.68
N ILE A 262 8.99 -3.11 15.13
CA ILE A 262 8.44 -2.69 16.43
C ILE A 262 9.32 -3.17 17.59
N LEU A 263 9.84 -4.39 17.53
CA LEU A 263 10.64 -5.00 18.61
C LEU A 263 12.05 -4.40 18.73
N GLN A 264 12.68 -4.06 17.59
CA GLN A 264 13.99 -3.39 17.59
C GLN A 264 13.93 -2.00 18.25
N GLU A 265 12.75 -1.38 18.30
CA GLU A 265 12.54 -0.01 18.80
C GLU A 265 11.81 0.00 20.16
N SER A 266 11.74 -1.16 20.82
CA SER A 266 10.98 -1.46 22.06
C SER A 266 11.37 -0.66 23.32
N SER A 267 12.34 0.24 23.25
CA SER A 267 12.55 1.25 24.30
C SER A 267 11.41 2.26 24.41
N SER A 268 10.55 2.37 23.38
CA SER A 268 9.54 3.45 23.25
C SER A 268 8.07 3.00 23.30
N CYS A 269 7.77 1.71 23.10
CA CYS A 269 6.40 1.16 23.13
C CYS A 269 6.10 0.48 24.47
N SER A 270 4.85 0.51 24.92
CA SER A 270 4.41 -0.10 26.18
C SER A 270 4.81 -1.59 26.22
N SER A 271 5.82 -1.90 27.03
CA SER A 271 6.47 -3.22 27.06
C SER A 271 5.46 -4.36 27.31
N ALA A 272 4.37 -4.10 28.03
CA ALA A 272 3.37 -5.10 28.39
C ALA A 272 2.52 -5.56 27.18
N GLN A 273 1.98 -4.63 26.40
CA GLN A 273 1.10 -4.98 25.26
C GLN A 273 1.89 -5.71 24.17
N VAL A 274 3.09 -5.22 23.85
CA VAL A 274 3.96 -5.87 22.86
C VAL A 274 4.35 -7.29 23.31
N LYS A 275 4.63 -7.50 24.61
CA LYS A 275 4.88 -8.84 25.16
C LYS A 275 3.67 -9.76 25.00
N GLN A 276 2.47 -9.28 25.33
CA GLN A 276 1.24 -10.05 25.17
C GLN A 276 1.00 -10.46 23.70
N SER A 277 1.19 -9.52 22.77
CA SER A 277 1.12 -9.81 21.34
C SER A 277 2.14 -10.84 20.90
N ALA A 278 3.40 -10.71 21.33
CA ALA A 278 4.46 -11.66 21.01
C ALA A 278 4.14 -13.07 21.52
N THR A 279 3.65 -13.20 22.76
CA THR A 279 3.20 -14.49 23.31
C THR A 279 2.07 -15.08 22.48
N LEU A 280 1.05 -14.29 22.13
CA LEU A 280 -0.08 -14.79 21.35
C LEU A 280 0.33 -15.26 19.95
N ILE A 281 1.20 -14.51 19.27
CA ILE A 281 1.73 -14.88 17.95
C ILE A 281 2.55 -16.17 18.05
N PHE A 282 3.42 -16.26 19.06
CA PHE A 282 4.25 -17.43 19.28
C PHE A 282 3.42 -18.68 19.60
N ASP A 283 2.43 -18.56 20.49
CA ASP A 283 1.52 -19.66 20.83
C ASP A 283 0.71 -20.11 19.61
N THR A 284 0.27 -19.17 18.78
CA THR A 284 -0.44 -19.47 17.53
C THR A 284 0.47 -20.22 16.56
N TYR A 285 1.70 -19.73 16.37
CA TYR A 285 2.69 -20.37 15.51
C TYR A 285 3.00 -21.80 15.97
N LEU A 286 3.24 -22.00 17.27
CA LEU A 286 3.46 -23.34 17.83
C LEU A 286 2.28 -24.27 17.59
N LYS A 287 1.05 -23.82 17.88
CA LYS A 287 -0.16 -24.61 17.62
C LYS A 287 -0.28 -25.03 16.16
N CYS A 288 0.09 -24.15 15.22
CA CYS A 288 0.04 -24.46 13.79
C CYS A 288 1.05 -25.56 13.37
N HIS A 289 2.18 -25.69 14.07
CA HIS A 289 3.28 -26.57 13.67
C HIS A 289 3.41 -27.85 14.52
N LEU A 290 2.72 -27.94 15.65
CA LEU A 290 2.69 -29.13 16.51
C LEU A 290 1.58 -30.11 16.09
N ALA A 291 1.85 -31.40 16.24
CA ALA A 291 0.86 -32.45 16.03
C ALA A 291 -0.15 -32.53 17.19
N PRO A 292 -1.33 -33.14 16.99
CA PRO A 292 -2.24 -33.45 18.09
C PRO A 292 -1.55 -34.24 19.20
N PRO A 293 -1.85 -34.00 20.48
CA PRO A 293 -2.97 -33.18 20.99
C PRO A 293 -2.65 -31.69 21.20
N GLU A 294 -1.40 -31.28 21.08
CA GLU A 294 -0.95 -29.92 21.47
C GLU A 294 -1.02 -28.89 20.33
N GLY A 295 -1.22 -29.34 19.08
CA GLY A 295 -1.40 -28.48 17.92
C GLY A 295 -2.36 -29.06 16.86
N SER A 296 -2.44 -28.36 15.73
CA SER A 296 -3.36 -28.64 14.63
C SER A 296 -2.70 -29.28 13.41
N ARG A 297 -1.39 -29.56 13.44
CA ARG A 297 -0.67 -30.13 12.31
C ARG A 297 -1.06 -31.59 12.09
N VAL A 298 -1.75 -31.88 11.00
CA VAL A 298 -2.06 -33.26 10.59
C VAL A 298 -0.87 -33.79 9.76
N PRO A 299 -0.46 -35.07 9.92
CA PRO A 299 0.58 -35.65 9.08
C PRO A 299 0.16 -35.60 7.60
N VAL A 300 1.05 -35.12 6.73
CA VAL A 300 0.88 -35.19 5.28
C VAL A 300 1.00 -36.67 4.89
N SER A 301 -0.09 -37.23 4.35
CA SER A 301 -0.19 -38.64 3.91
C SER A 301 0.32 -38.83 2.49
#